data_AF-A0A962L9F9-F1
#
_entry.id   AF-A0A962L9F9-F1
#
_cell.length_a   1.000
_cell.length_b   1.000
_cell.length_c   1.000
_cell.angle_alpha   90.00
_cell.angle_beta   90.00
_cell.angle_gamma   90.00
#
_symmetry.space_group_name_H-M   'P 1'
#
loop_
_entity.id
_entity.type
_entity.pdbx_description
1 polymer ?
#
loop_
_entity_poly.entity_id
_entity_poly.type
_entity_poly.pdbx_seq_one_letter_code
_entity_poly.pdbx_strand_id
1 'polypeptide(L)'
;MAQGKVQEEMMATRRKIAPCLWFDGNAEEAVAFYVTLFPDAEVTQVSHYGDGMSFPPAGTALLVEFTLFGQRFQALNGGPEFPFSEAISLSIDCKDMSEVNHYWDALTGEGGEESQCGWCKDKFGVSWQVVPAGLGTLLSDPDEGRRARAVQAMMTMRKLDLDVMRRAADGQD
;
A
#
# COMPACT_ATOMS: atom_id res chain seq x y z
N MET A 1 2.18 22.24 33.66
CA MET A 1 0.83 21.71 33.31
C MET A 1 0.61 21.62 31.80
N ALA A 2 1.12 22.54 30.97
CA ALA A 2 0.97 22.47 29.51
C ALA A 2 1.80 21.35 28.84
N GLN A 3 3.05 21.13 29.26
CA GLN A 3 3.90 20.05 28.70
C GLN A 3 3.34 18.64 28.95
N GLY A 4 2.71 18.41 30.11
CA GLY A 4 2.08 17.12 30.43
C GLY A 4 0.86 16.82 29.54
N LYS A 5 0.01 17.82 29.28
CA LYS A 5 -1.13 17.68 28.36
C LYS A 5 -0.69 17.45 26.92
N VAL A 6 0.35 18.13 26.44
CA VAL A 6 0.89 17.92 25.08
C VAL A 6 1.47 16.51 24.95
N GLN A 7 2.17 16.01 25.98
CA GLN A 7 2.72 14.66 25.96
C GLN A 7 1.64 13.57 26.07
N GLU A 8 0.54 13.85 26.78
CA GLU A 8 -0.63 12.99 26.92
C GLU A 8 -1.51 13.02 25.65
N GLU A 9 -1.66 14.16 24.97
CA GLU A 9 -2.28 14.29 23.65
C GLU A 9 -1.43 13.64 22.54
N MET A 10 -0.10 13.78 22.59
CA MET A 10 0.84 13.06 21.70
C MET A 10 0.84 11.55 21.95
N MET A 11 0.60 11.10 23.20
CA MET A 11 0.34 9.69 23.50
C MET A 11 -1.08 9.26 23.09
N ALA A 12 -2.07 10.16 23.08
CA ALA A 12 -3.46 9.88 22.71
C ALA A 12 -3.67 9.70 21.20
N THR A 13 -2.80 10.25 20.35
CA THR A 13 -2.74 9.95 18.91
C THR A 13 -1.86 8.76 18.55
N ARG A 14 -1.33 8.03 19.54
CA ARG A 14 -0.61 6.77 19.32
C ARG A 14 -1.63 5.74 18.86
N ARG A 15 -1.79 5.58 17.55
CA ARG A 15 -2.59 4.50 16.95
C ARG A 15 -2.19 3.19 17.64
N LYS A 16 -3.13 2.60 18.41
CA LYS A 16 -2.90 1.42 19.26
C LYS A 16 -2.68 0.14 18.46
N ILE A 17 -3.05 0.17 17.19
CA ILE A 17 -2.97 -0.93 16.24
C ILE A 17 -2.20 -0.41 15.03
N ALA A 18 -1.22 -1.20 14.58
CA ALA A 18 -0.49 -0.98 13.34
C ALA A 18 -0.48 -2.30 12.55
N PRO A 19 -0.65 -2.27 11.22
CA PRO A 19 -0.44 -3.46 10.40
C PRO A 19 1.02 -3.91 10.50
N CYS A 20 1.23 -5.21 10.66
CA CYS A 20 2.55 -5.83 10.60
C CYS A 20 2.64 -6.69 9.35
N LEU A 21 3.57 -6.35 8.47
CA LEU A 21 3.85 -7.02 7.21
C LEU A 21 4.96 -8.06 7.45
N TRP A 22 4.76 -9.29 6.98
CA TRP A 22 5.68 -10.41 7.20
C TRP A 22 6.62 -10.60 6.02
N PHE A 23 7.93 -10.58 6.28
CA PHE A 23 8.97 -10.66 5.25
C PHE A 23 9.96 -11.81 5.51
N ASP A 24 10.62 -12.24 4.45
CA ASP A 24 11.67 -13.25 4.48
C ASP A 24 13.05 -12.59 4.39
N GLY A 25 13.46 -11.96 5.48
CA GLY A 25 14.79 -11.34 5.59
C GLY A 25 14.99 -10.03 4.82
N ASN A 26 14.02 -9.61 4.01
CA ASN A 26 14.11 -8.43 3.13
C ASN A 26 13.25 -7.24 3.57
N ALA A 27 12.82 -7.18 4.84
CA ALA A 27 12.01 -6.07 5.36
C ALA A 27 12.65 -4.68 5.18
N GLU A 28 13.97 -4.54 5.41
CA GLU A 28 14.65 -3.26 5.24
C GLU A 28 14.68 -2.79 3.79
N GLU A 29 14.86 -3.72 2.84
CA GLU A 29 14.83 -3.41 1.41
C GLU A 29 13.42 -2.95 0.99
N ALA A 30 12.40 -3.66 1.45
CA ALA A 30 11.01 -3.32 1.18
C ALA A 30 10.65 -1.93 1.72
N VAL A 31 11.00 -1.67 2.98
CA VAL A 31 10.73 -0.37 3.61
C VAL A 31 11.54 0.74 2.96
N ALA A 32 12.80 0.52 2.59
CA ALA A 32 13.60 1.50 1.86
C ALA A 32 12.95 1.87 0.52
N PHE A 33 12.42 0.88 -0.21
CA PHE A 33 11.64 1.11 -1.43
C PHE A 33 10.36 1.91 -1.16
N TYR A 34 9.59 1.58 -0.11
CA TYR A 34 8.37 2.34 0.20
C TYR A 34 8.65 3.79 0.58
N VAL A 35 9.72 4.05 1.33
CA VAL A 35 10.09 5.40 1.75
C VAL A 35 10.54 6.28 0.58
N THR A 36 11.09 5.70 -0.50
CA THR A 36 11.39 6.46 -1.72
C THR A 36 10.15 6.66 -2.61
N LEU A 37 9.16 5.77 -2.50
CA LEU A 37 7.98 5.78 -3.34
C LEU A 37 6.89 6.77 -2.87
N PHE A 38 6.67 6.84 -1.56
CA PHE A 38 5.57 7.61 -0.97
C PHE A 38 6.06 8.95 -0.38
N PRO A 39 5.30 10.04 -0.56
CA PRO A 39 5.58 11.28 0.17
C PRO A 39 5.26 11.10 1.66
N ASP A 40 5.92 11.90 2.50
CA ASP A 40 5.75 11.87 3.96
C ASP A 40 5.91 10.44 4.54
N ALA A 41 6.88 9.72 3.98
CA ALA A 41 7.29 8.39 4.43
C ALA A 41 8.64 8.45 5.15
N GLU A 42 8.77 7.71 6.24
CA GLU A 42 10.02 7.64 7.00
C GLU A 42 10.15 6.33 7.78
N VAL A 43 11.39 5.89 7.97
CA VAL A 43 11.71 4.85 8.95
C VAL A 43 11.77 5.51 10.32
N THR A 44 10.98 5.00 11.26
CA THR A 44 10.89 5.53 12.62
C THR A 44 11.76 4.77 13.62
N GLN A 45 11.92 3.45 13.42
CA GLN A 45 12.75 2.62 14.29
C GLN A 45 13.16 1.34 13.57
N VAL A 46 14.35 0.82 13.89
CA VAL A 46 14.79 -0.52 13.48
C VAL A 46 15.27 -1.25 14.73
N SER A 47 14.72 -2.45 14.96
CA SER A 47 15.25 -3.39 15.96
C SER A 47 15.95 -4.54 15.25
N HIS A 48 16.92 -5.14 15.93
CA HIS A 48 17.77 -6.19 15.37
C HIS A 48 17.73 -7.45 16.23
N TYR A 49 18.01 -8.60 15.63
CA TYR A 49 18.25 -9.84 16.37
C TYR A 49 19.43 -9.67 17.33
N GLY A 50 19.26 -10.13 18.56
CA GLY A 50 20.29 -10.08 19.61
C GLY A 50 21.23 -11.28 19.60
N ASP A 51 22.26 -11.19 20.43
CA ASP A 51 23.21 -12.27 20.66
C ASP A 51 22.49 -13.52 21.22
N GLY A 52 22.74 -14.70 20.64
CA GLY A 52 22.18 -15.98 21.09
C GLY A 52 21.11 -16.60 20.20
N MET A 53 20.72 -15.95 19.10
CA MET A 53 19.87 -16.53 18.06
C MET A 53 20.72 -17.35 17.08
N SER A 54 20.33 -18.60 16.81
CA SER A 54 21.08 -19.49 15.91
C SER A 54 20.96 -19.11 14.44
N PHE A 55 19.87 -18.44 14.06
CA PHE A 55 19.57 -17.94 12.72
C PHE A 55 18.34 -17.01 12.81
N PRO A 56 18.35 -15.79 12.23
CA PRO A 56 19.44 -15.10 11.53
C PRO A 56 20.58 -14.61 12.46
N PRO A 57 21.72 -14.16 11.91
CA PRO A 57 22.83 -13.59 12.69
C PRO A 57 22.40 -12.39 13.56
N ALA A 58 23.11 -12.20 14.67
CA ALA A 58 22.97 -11.00 15.48
C ALA A 58 23.27 -9.74 14.64
N GLY A 59 22.49 -8.69 14.86
CA GLY A 59 22.58 -7.44 14.08
C GLY A 59 21.81 -7.45 12.76
N THR A 60 21.19 -8.56 12.35
CA THR A 60 20.19 -8.55 11.26
C THR A 60 18.91 -7.84 11.73
N ALA A 61 18.26 -7.03 10.89
CA ALA A 61 17.01 -6.39 11.27
C ALA A 61 15.92 -7.45 11.56
N LEU A 62 15.26 -7.27 12.70
CA LEU A 62 14.11 -8.06 13.15
C LEU A 62 12.81 -7.34 12.76
N LEU A 63 12.65 -6.10 13.22
CA LEU A 63 11.43 -5.32 13.01
C LEU A 63 11.80 -3.90 12.57
N VAL A 64 11.23 -3.47 11.46
CA VAL A 64 11.32 -2.10 10.96
C VAL A 64 9.97 -1.42 11.18
N GLU A 65 9.96 -0.34 11.97
CA GLU A 65 8.78 0.52 12.13
C GLU A 65 8.92 1.72 11.20
N PHE A 66 7.88 2.00 10.41
CA PHE A 66 7.90 3.07 9.41
C PHE A 66 6.53 3.72 9.28
N THR A 67 6.47 4.85 8.59
CA THR A 67 5.22 5.51 8.23
C THR A 67 5.11 5.71 6.73
N LEU A 68 3.89 5.60 6.21
CA LEU A 68 3.50 6.04 4.85
C LEU A 68 2.32 7.01 5.00
N PHE A 69 2.40 8.22 4.45
CA PHE A 69 1.38 9.27 4.66
C PHE A 69 1.01 9.47 6.15
N GLY A 70 2.02 9.39 7.04
CA GLY A 70 1.82 9.48 8.49
C GLY A 70 1.10 8.29 9.16
N GLN A 71 0.72 7.24 8.41
CA GLN A 71 0.19 6.00 8.97
C GLN A 71 1.33 5.06 9.36
N ARG A 72 1.30 4.56 10.61
CA ARG A 72 2.31 3.61 11.12
C ARG A 72 2.10 2.20 10.57
N PHE A 73 3.21 1.57 10.20
CA PHE A 73 3.34 0.18 9.79
C PHE A 73 4.53 -0.47 10.49
N GLN A 74 4.53 -1.79 10.50
CA GLN A 74 5.65 -2.61 10.95
C GLN A 74 6.00 -3.61 9.83
N ALA A 75 7.29 -3.87 9.63
CA ALA A 75 7.79 -4.92 8.75
C ALA A 75 8.66 -5.86 9.58
N LEU A 76 8.23 -7.13 9.70
CA LEU A 76 8.87 -8.16 10.50
C LEU A 76 9.59 -9.14 9.58
N ASN A 77 10.90 -9.27 9.75
CA ASN A 77 11.61 -10.41 9.19
C ASN A 77 11.28 -11.64 10.03
N GLY A 78 10.39 -12.49 9.51
CA GLY A 78 9.91 -13.67 10.23
C GLY A 78 10.26 -15.00 9.55
N GLY A 79 10.77 -14.95 8.31
CA GLY A 79 11.08 -16.12 7.50
C GLY A 79 10.02 -16.40 6.42
N PRO A 80 10.21 -17.43 5.59
CA PRO A 80 9.40 -17.70 4.40
C PRO A 80 8.04 -18.36 4.69
N GLU A 81 7.71 -18.63 5.95
CA GLU A 81 6.57 -19.48 6.35
C GLU A 81 5.20 -18.87 6.01
N PHE A 82 5.09 -17.53 6.00
CA PHE A 82 3.83 -16.82 5.79
C PHE A 82 3.93 -15.86 4.60
N PRO A 83 3.67 -16.34 3.37
CA PRO A 83 3.68 -15.50 2.18
C PRO A 83 2.45 -14.57 2.15
N PHE A 84 2.62 -13.41 1.52
CA PHE A 84 1.50 -12.50 1.26
C PHE A 84 0.46 -13.11 0.32
N SER A 85 -0.78 -12.69 0.50
CA SER A 85 -1.90 -12.94 -0.41
C SER A 85 -2.79 -11.72 -0.47
N GLU A 86 -3.70 -11.71 -1.43
CA GLU A 86 -4.69 -10.67 -1.67
C GLU A 86 -5.67 -10.48 -0.49
N ALA A 87 -5.67 -11.40 0.49
CA ALA A 87 -6.50 -11.34 1.69
C ALA A 87 -6.27 -10.05 2.51
N ILE A 88 -5.06 -9.47 2.44
CA ILE A 88 -4.78 -8.12 2.91
C ILE A 88 -4.11 -7.35 1.78
N SER A 89 -4.62 -6.16 1.49
CA SER A 89 -4.00 -5.23 0.54
C SER A 89 -3.97 -3.82 1.09
N LEU A 90 -3.04 -3.03 0.56
CA LEU A 90 -2.90 -1.61 0.88
C LEU A 90 -3.50 -0.80 -0.27
N SER A 91 -4.53 0.00 0.03
CA SER A 91 -5.21 0.84 -0.95
C SER A 91 -4.60 2.24 -0.97
N ILE A 92 -4.25 2.72 -2.16
CA ILE A 92 -3.69 4.05 -2.42
C ILE A 92 -4.75 4.88 -3.14
N ASP A 93 -5.29 5.87 -2.44
CA ASP A 93 -6.20 6.85 -3.04
C ASP A 93 -5.38 7.89 -3.82
N CYS A 94 -5.38 7.77 -5.15
CA CYS A 94 -4.62 8.61 -6.07
C CYS A 94 -5.43 9.84 -6.46
N LYS A 95 -4.87 11.03 -6.37
CA LYS A 95 -5.60 12.28 -6.67
C LYS A 95 -5.89 12.48 -8.16
N ASP A 96 -5.05 11.91 -9.03
CA ASP A 96 -5.12 12.05 -10.48
C ASP A 96 -4.42 10.89 -11.20
N MET A 97 -4.49 10.87 -12.53
CA MET A 97 -3.86 9.83 -13.35
C MET A 97 -2.33 9.85 -13.31
N SER A 98 -1.70 10.98 -12.95
CA SER A 98 -0.25 11.04 -12.78
C SER A 98 0.18 10.24 -11.54
N GLU A 99 -0.55 10.34 -10.43
CA GLU A 99 -0.32 9.49 -9.26
C GLU A 99 -0.64 8.02 -9.53
N VAL A 100 -1.72 7.73 -10.26
CA VAL A 100 -2.03 6.34 -10.66
C VAL A 100 -0.86 5.74 -11.43
N ASN A 101 -0.33 6.45 -12.43
CA ASN A 101 0.81 5.97 -13.21
C ASN A 101 2.06 5.81 -12.34
N HIS A 102 2.38 6.80 -11.50
CA HIS A 102 3.54 6.75 -10.61
C HIS A 102 3.53 5.51 -9.71
N TYR A 103 2.44 5.27 -8.97
CA TYR A 103 2.37 4.12 -8.07
C TYR A 103 2.24 2.80 -8.82
N TRP A 104 1.42 2.74 -9.88
CA TRP A 104 1.25 1.51 -10.64
C TRP A 104 2.57 1.05 -11.26
N ASP A 105 3.27 1.95 -11.94
CA ASP A 105 4.49 1.61 -12.67
C ASP A 105 5.62 1.25 -11.69
N ALA A 106 5.69 1.91 -10.53
CA ALA A 106 6.67 1.57 -9.49
C ALA A 106 6.39 0.22 -8.81
N LEU A 107 5.12 -0.07 -8.48
CA LEU A 107 4.75 -1.30 -7.79
C LEU A 107 4.80 -2.51 -8.72
N THR A 108 4.45 -2.35 -10.00
CA THR A 108 4.47 -3.46 -10.99
C THR A 108 5.83 -3.61 -11.68
N GLY A 109 6.73 -2.63 -11.51
CA GLY A 109 8.11 -2.68 -12.00
C GLY A 109 9.00 -3.64 -11.21
N GLU A 110 10.18 -3.94 -11.78
CA GLU A 110 11.28 -4.67 -11.11
C GLU A 110 10.88 -5.95 -10.35
N GLY A 111 10.00 -6.76 -10.93
CA GLY A 111 9.56 -8.04 -10.35
C GLY A 111 8.20 -7.98 -9.65
N GLY A 112 7.50 -6.84 -9.70
CA GLY A 112 6.08 -6.77 -9.38
C GLY A 112 5.18 -7.45 -10.42
N GLU A 113 3.90 -7.57 -10.07
CA GLU A 113 2.90 -8.27 -10.88
C GLU A 113 1.61 -7.45 -11.03
N GLU A 114 1.13 -7.31 -12.26
CA GLU A 114 -0.18 -6.71 -12.52
C GLU A 114 -1.31 -7.70 -12.20
N SER A 115 -2.37 -7.20 -11.56
CA SER A 115 -3.64 -7.91 -11.42
C SER A 115 -4.79 -7.09 -12.05
N GLN A 116 -6.03 -7.48 -11.81
CA GLN A 116 -7.21 -6.88 -12.43
C GLN A 116 -7.74 -5.69 -11.62
N CYS A 117 -8.43 -4.77 -12.28
CA CYS A 117 -9.23 -3.73 -11.66
C CYS A 117 -8.47 -2.84 -10.67
N GLY A 118 -7.21 -2.48 -10.97
CA GLY A 118 -6.38 -1.64 -10.12
C GLY A 118 -5.59 -2.39 -9.05
N TRP A 119 -5.68 -3.72 -9.01
CA TRP A 119 -4.88 -4.54 -8.11
C TRP A 119 -3.50 -4.85 -8.70
N CYS A 120 -2.48 -4.91 -7.86
CA CYS A 120 -1.15 -5.39 -8.21
C CYS A 120 -0.42 -5.98 -6.99
N LYS A 121 0.72 -6.62 -7.23
CA LYS A 121 1.69 -6.99 -6.21
C LYS A 121 3.01 -6.31 -6.47
N ASP A 122 3.69 -5.88 -5.40
CA ASP A 122 5.07 -5.41 -5.52
C ASP A 122 6.07 -6.57 -5.61
N LYS A 123 7.35 -6.24 -5.86
CA LYS A 123 8.43 -7.23 -5.95
C LYS A 123 8.69 -8.03 -4.66
N PHE A 124 8.07 -7.62 -3.55
CA PHE A 124 8.12 -8.33 -2.27
C PHE A 124 6.86 -9.17 -2.01
N GLY A 125 5.88 -9.13 -2.93
CA GLY A 125 4.64 -9.90 -2.89
C GLY A 125 3.48 -9.20 -2.16
N VAL A 126 3.67 -7.99 -1.63
CA VAL A 126 2.60 -7.26 -0.94
C VAL A 126 1.53 -6.86 -1.95
N SER A 127 0.26 -7.10 -1.62
CA SER A 127 -0.86 -6.73 -2.50
C SER A 127 -1.26 -5.26 -2.31
N TRP A 128 -1.47 -4.56 -3.42
CA TRP A 128 -1.82 -3.15 -3.47
C TRP A 128 -3.06 -2.91 -4.35
N GLN A 129 -3.79 -1.85 -4.05
CA GLN A 129 -4.87 -1.32 -4.89
C GLN A 129 -4.56 0.14 -5.24
N VAL A 130 -4.36 0.44 -6.52
CA VAL A 130 -4.11 1.80 -7.02
C VAL A 130 -5.44 2.38 -7.49
N VAL A 131 -6.03 3.25 -6.68
CA VAL A 131 -7.43 3.68 -6.84
C VAL A 131 -7.49 5.15 -7.29
N PRO A 132 -7.96 5.46 -8.51
CA PRO A 132 -8.13 6.84 -8.95
C PRO A 132 -9.28 7.55 -8.21
N ALA A 133 -9.06 8.81 -7.87
CA ALA A 133 -10.08 9.68 -7.30
C ALA A 133 -11.35 9.74 -8.17
N GLY A 134 -12.49 9.42 -7.59
CA GLY A 134 -13.78 9.40 -8.29
C GLY A 134 -14.20 8.03 -8.84
N LEU A 135 -13.36 6.99 -8.71
CA LEU A 135 -13.76 5.61 -9.02
C LEU A 135 -15.01 5.20 -8.24
N GLY A 136 -15.01 5.42 -6.92
CA GLY A 136 -16.15 5.08 -6.06
C GLY A 136 -17.45 5.77 -6.49
N THR A 137 -17.38 7.05 -6.87
CA THR A 137 -18.54 7.80 -7.39
C THR A 137 -19.05 7.21 -8.69
N LEU A 138 -18.15 6.86 -9.63
CA LEU A 138 -18.55 6.29 -10.91
C LEU A 138 -19.18 4.90 -10.76
N LEU A 139 -18.65 4.07 -9.85
CA LEU A 139 -19.17 2.72 -9.58
C LEU A 139 -20.45 2.73 -8.73
N SER A 140 -20.76 3.85 -8.08
CA SER A 140 -22.00 4.03 -7.30
C SER A 140 -23.00 4.98 -7.97
N ASP A 141 -22.83 5.25 -9.27
CA ASP A 141 -23.71 6.15 -10.01
C ASP A 141 -25.18 5.69 -9.93
N PRO A 142 -26.13 6.60 -9.63
CA PRO A 142 -27.54 6.26 -9.55
C PRO A 142 -28.14 5.83 -10.89
N ASP A 143 -27.55 6.25 -12.02
CA ASP A 143 -27.91 5.73 -13.33
C ASP A 143 -27.31 4.32 -13.50
N GLU A 144 -28.20 3.32 -13.50
CA GLU A 144 -27.80 1.92 -13.61
C GLU A 144 -27.08 1.60 -14.92
N GLY A 145 -27.46 2.26 -16.02
CA GLY A 145 -26.85 2.06 -17.34
C GLY A 145 -25.45 2.64 -17.40
N ARG A 146 -25.25 3.85 -16.87
CA ARG A 146 -23.91 4.47 -16.78
C ARG A 146 -23.00 3.64 -15.87
N ARG A 147 -23.49 3.25 -14.68
CA ARG A 147 -22.77 2.38 -13.75
C ARG A 147 -22.38 1.04 -14.39
N ALA A 148 -23.31 0.37 -15.07
CA ALA A 148 -23.06 -0.92 -15.70
C ALA A 148 -21.96 -0.83 -16.77
N ARG A 149 -21.98 0.20 -17.63
CA ARG A 149 -20.92 0.42 -18.64
C ARG A 149 -19.57 0.73 -17.99
N ALA A 150 -19.55 1.53 -16.92
CA ALA A 150 -18.32 1.81 -16.17
C ALA A 150 -17.71 0.53 -15.57
N VAL A 151 -18.55 -0.32 -14.95
CA VAL A 151 -18.13 -1.61 -14.39
C VAL A 151 -17.61 -2.52 -15.50
N GLN A 152 -18.31 -2.60 -16.64
CA GLN A 152 -17.86 -3.41 -17.79
C GLN A 152 -16.49 -2.95 -18.31
N ALA A 153 -16.28 -1.64 -18.43
CA ALA A 153 -14.98 -1.09 -18.81
C ALA A 153 -13.90 -1.42 -17.77
N MET A 154 -14.19 -1.29 -16.48
CA MET A 154 -13.25 -1.63 -15.41
C MET A 154 -12.80 -3.09 -15.47
N MET A 155 -13.72 -4.01 -15.73
CA MET A 155 -13.44 -5.45 -15.75
C MET A 155 -12.50 -5.89 -16.88
N THR A 156 -12.23 -5.03 -17.87
CA THR A 156 -11.24 -5.31 -18.92
C THR A 156 -9.85 -4.73 -18.59
N MET A 157 -9.74 -3.98 -17.49
CA MET A 157 -8.55 -3.24 -17.13
C MET A 157 -7.71 -3.96 -16.08
N ARG A 158 -6.39 -3.80 -16.22
CA ARG A 158 -5.41 -4.06 -15.15
C ARG A 158 -5.15 -2.77 -14.38
N LYS A 159 -4.42 -1.84 -14.98
CA LYS A 159 -4.34 -0.43 -14.53
C LYS A 159 -5.65 0.28 -14.84
N LEU A 160 -6.23 0.97 -13.86
CA LEU A 160 -7.45 1.75 -14.05
C LEU A 160 -7.16 3.07 -14.76
N ASP A 161 -7.94 3.35 -15.82
CA ASP A 161 -7.98 4.66 -16.47
C ASP A 161 -9.39 5.24 -16.30
N LEU A 162 -9.51 6.22 -15.39
CA LEU A 162 -10.81 6.77 -15.03
C LEU A 162 -11.46 7.56 -16.17
N ASP A 163 -10.67 8.15 -17.07
CA ASP A 163 -11.21 8.90 -18.20
C ASP A 163 -11.78 7.96 -19.26
N VAL A 164 -11.12 6.82 -19.51
CA VAL A 164 -11.68 5.74 -20.34
C VAL A 164 -12.97 5.20 -19.73
N MET A 165 -12.99 4.93 -18.42
CA MET A 165 -14.18 4.44 -17.72
C MET A 165 -15.34 5.43 -17.78
N ARG A 166 -15.07 6.74 -17.65
CA ARG A 166 -16.08 7.80 -17.78
C ARG A 166 -16.65 7.87 -19.19
N ARG A 167 -15.81 7.81 -20.23
CA ARG A 167 -16.26 7.78 -21.62
C ARG A 167 -17.17 6.58 -21.90
N ALA A 168 -16.78 5.39 -21.44
CA ALA A 168 -17.61 4.20 -21.53
C ALA A 168 -18.94 4.38 -20.77
N ALA A 169 -18.91 4.93 -19.55
CA ALA A 169 -20.11 5.25 -18.79
C ALA A 169 -21.05 6.19 -19.55
N ASP A 170 -20.51 7.20 -20.22
CA ASP A 170 -21.26 8.21 -20.96
C ASP A 170 -21.67 7.78 -22.38
N GLY A 171 -21.29 6.56 -22.81
CA GLY A 171 -21.61 6.02 -24.13
C GLY A 171 -20.82 6.67 -25.27
N GLN A 172 -19.62 7.15 -24.96
CA GLN A 172 -18.69 7.77 -25.88
C GLN A 172 -17.58 6.75 -26.16
N ASP A 173 -17.60 6.14 -27.35
CA ASP A 173 -16.56 5.20 -27.80
C ASP A 173 -15.27 5.94 -28.21
#